data_AF-A0AAN4MFK0-F1
#
_entry.id   AF-A0AAN4MFK0-F1
#
_cell.length_a   1.000
_cell.length_b   1.000
_cell.length_c   1.000
_cell.angle_alpha   90.00
_cell.angle_beta   90.00
_cell.angle_gamma   90.00
#
_symmetry.space_group_name_H-M   'P 1'
#
loop_
_entity.id
_entity.type
_entity.pdbx_description
1 polymer ?
#
loop_
_entity_poly.entity_id
_entity_poly.type
_entity_poly.pdbx_seq_one_letter_code
_entity_poly.pdbx_strand_id
1 'polypeptide(L)'
;LYDYDSELALSNAWKLLKPEAYENVAISTVVPILICPDDLDLVCNVVMVEQVVSADQVVWTRFGYAFNHIHDVVTSVVWETSPSTPHLSFPLSEFEKAYNDLKELDKKWSENFI
;
A
#
# COMPACT_ATOMS: atom_id res chain seq x y z
N LEU A 1 6.97 2.45 15.61
CA LEU A 1 5.74 2.34 16.42
C LEU A 1 4.71 3.17 15.67
N TYR A 2 3.74 2.52 15.04
CA TYR A 2 2.65 3.20 14.34
C TYR A 2 1.97 4.16 15.32
N ASP A 3 2.03 5.46 15.01
CA ASP A 3 1.29 6.47 15.75
C ASP A 3 -0.14 6.50 15.20
N TYR A 4 -0.99 5.65 15.77
CA TYR A 4 -2.40 5.49 15.41
C TYR A 4 -3.16 6.82 15.47
N ASP A 5 -2.71 7.77 16.29
CA ASP A 5 -3.35 9.07 16.50
C ASP A 5 -2.92 10.15 15.48
N SER A 6 -1.96 9.86 14.61
CA SER A 6 -1.55 10.78 13.54
C SER A 6 -2.43 10.59 12.30
N GLU A 7 -3.54 11.32 12.22
CA GLU A 7 -4.36 11.45 11.00
C GLU A 7 -3.50 11.78 9.76
N LEU A 8 -2.35 12.44 9.96
CA LEU A 8 -1.41 12.82 8.92
C LEU A 8 -0.65 11.61 8.32
N ALA A 9 -0.22 10.66 9.14
CA ALA A 9 0.50 9.47 8.69
C ALA A 9 -0.41 8.56 7.85
N LEU A 10 -1.64 8.33 8.33
CA LEU A 10 -2.68 7.61 7.58
C LEU A 10 -3.04 8.36 6.29
N SER A 11 -3.17 9.69 6.33
CA SER A 11 -3.41 10.52 5.14
C SER A 11 -2.34 10.34 4.07
N ASN A 12 -1.07 10.23 4.46
CA ASN A 12 0.04 10.04 3.53
C ASN A 12 0.07 8.63 2.94
N ALA A 13 -0.21 7.60 3.73
CA ALA A 13 -0.35 6.23 3.23
C ALA A 13 -1.50 6.12 2.22
N TRP A 14 -2.66 6.74 2.49
CA TRP A 14 -3.79 6.76 1.57
C TRP A 14 -3.50 7.49 0.25
N LYS A 15 -2.72 8.58 0.31
CA LYS A 15 -2.28 9.29 -0.90
C LYS A 15 -1.32 8.45 -1.72
N LEU A 16 -0.41 7.74 -1.05
CA LEU A 16 0.61 6.93 -1.71
C LEU A 16 0.02 5.68 -2.37
N LEU A 17 -0.96 5.02 -1.73
CA LEU A 17 -1.64 3.84 -2.27
C LEU A 17 -2.55 4.15 -3.46
N LYS A 18 -3.09 5.38 -3.52
CA LYS A 18 -4.04 5.79 -4.55
C LYS A 18 -3.41 5.55 -5.93
N PRO A 19 -4.07 4.81 -6.83
CA PRO A 19 -3.56 4.67 -8.19
C PRO A 19 -3.56 6.04 -8.88
N GLU A 20 -2.39 6.43 -9.41
CA GLU A 20 -2.25 7.65 -10.21
C GLU A 20 -2.00 7.28 -11.67
N ALA A 21 -2.88 7.73 -12.55
CA ALA A 21 -2.70 7.62 -13.99
C ALA A 21 -2.25 8.99 -14.54
N TYR A 22 -1.29 8.98 -15.46
CA TYR A 22 -0.81 10.19 -16.12
C TYR A 22 -0.84 9.98 -17.63
N GLU A 23 -1.80 10.66 -18.26
CA GLU A 23 -2.06 10.53 -19.70
C GLU A 23 -2.18 9.04 -20.10
N ASN A 24 -1.39 8.63 -21.10
CA ASN A 24 -1.32 7.24 -21.57
C ASN A 24 0.02 6.56 -21.17
N VAL A 25 0.70 7.09 -20.14
CA VAL A 25 2.00 6.58 -19.69
C VAL A 25 1.82 5.79 -18.41
N ALA A 26 2.48 4.64 -18.34
CA ALA A 26 2.49 3.85 -17.12
C ALA A 26 3.39 4.50 -16.06
N ILE A 27 2.88 4.65 -14.84
CA ILE A 27 3.64 5.18 -13.70
C ILE A 27 3.94 4.04 -12.73
N SER A 28 5.17 3.98 -12.22
CA SER A 28 5.57 3.06 -11.15
C SER A 28 5.72 3.83 -9.84
N THR A 29 5.05 3.33 -8.79
CA THR A 29 5.12 3.86 -7.43
C THR A 29 5.37 2.72 -6.45
N VAL A 30 6.26 2.92 -5.49
CA VAL A 30 6.46 1.95 -4.40
C VAL A 30 5.46 2.28 -3.29
N VAL A 31 4.56 1.34 -3.01
CA VAL A 31 3.46 1.54 -2.05
C VAL A 31 3.51 0.49 -0.93
N PRO A 32 3.22 0.88 0.33
CA PRO A 32 3.05 -0.07 1.41
C PRO A 32 1.71 -0.78 1.28
N ILE A 33 1.70 -2.11 1.39
CA ILE A 33 0.49 -2.94 1.46
C ILE A 33 0.50 -3.68 2.80
N LEU A 34 -0.36 -3.29 3.73
CA LEU A 34 -0.32 -3.80 5.09
C LEU A 34 -1.08 -5.11 5.26
N ILE A 35 -0.42 -6.08 5.89
CA ILE A 35 -0.93 -7.27 6.59
C ILE A 35 0.04 -7.39 7.78
N CYS A 36 -0.24 -7.31 9.09
CA CYS A 36 -1.42 -7.40 9.95
C CYS A 36 -1.19 -6.59 11.26
N PRO A 37 -2.22 -6.32 12.09
CA PRO A 37 -2.06 -5.90 13.49
C PRO A 37 -1.87 -7.04 14.52
N ASP A 38 -1.94 -8.32 14.14
CA ASP A 38 -1.92 -9.49 15.06
C ASP A 38 -0.86 -10.56 14.71
N ASP A 39 0.27 -10.17 14.10
CA ASP A 39 1.41 -11.09 13.99
C ASP A 39 2.00 -11.30 15.39
N LEU A 40 1.74 -12.49 15.96
CA LEU A 40 2.15 -12.99 17.29
C LEU A 40 3.68 -13.03 17.52
N ASP A 41 4.44 -12.49 16.57
CA ASP A 41 5.88 -12.39 16.54
C ASP A 41 6.37 -10.93 16.43
N LEU A 42 5.64 -9.93 16.95
CA LEU A 42 6.13 -8.61 17.45
C LEU A 42 7.16 -7.82 16.59
N VAL A 43 7.37 -8.17 15.32
CA VAL A 43 8.27 -7.51 14.37
C VAL A 43 7.46 -7.25 13.12
N CYS A 44 6.55 -6.27 13.19
CA CYS A 44 5.70 -5.86 12.07
C CYS A 44 6.57 -5.35 10.91
N ASN A 45 6.89 -6.23 9.96
CA ASN A 45 7.51 -5.85 8.70
C ASN A 45 6.41 -5.33 7.76
N VAL A 46 6.59 -4.11 7.25
CA VAL A 46 5.66 -3.54 6.28
C VAL A 46 5.95 -4.15 4.92
N VAL A 47 4.99 -4.89 4.35
CA VAL A 47 5.10 -5.39 2.98
C VAL A 47 4.98 -4.21 2.03
N MET A 48 5.87 -4.18 1.04
CA MET A 48 5.96 -3.15 0.02
C MET A 48 5.75 -3.79 -1.35
N VAL A 49 5.07 -3.09 -2.25
CA VAL A 49 4.97 -3.48 -3.65
C VAL A 49 5.39 -2.36 -4.57
N GLU A 50 5.93 -2.72 -5.72
CA GLU A 50 6.02 -1.82 -6.85
C GLU A 50 4.70 -1.88 -7.63
N GLN A 51 3.93 -0.80 -7.58
CA GLN A 51 2.65 -0.62 -8.23
C GLN A 51 2.82 0.15 -9.53
N VAL A 52 2.56 -0.52 -10.65
CA VAL A 52 2.52 0.09 -11.98
C VAL A 52 1.07 0.33 -12.39
N VAL A 53 0.72 1.58 -12.64
CA VAL A 53 -0.64 1.98 -13.06
C VAL A 53 -0.60 2.36 -14.54
N SER A 54 -1.46 1.74 -15.35
CA SER A 54 -1.71 2.05 -16.76
C SER A 54 -3.13 2.61 -16.96
N ALA A 55 -3.55 2.81 -18.22
CA ALA A 55 -4.86 3.36 -18.54
C ALA A 55 -6.05 2.53 -17.99
N ASP A 56 -5.89 1.21 -17.86
CA ASP A 56 -6.97 0.29 -17.51
C ASP A 56 -6.61 -0.72 -16.42
N GLN A 57 -5.37 -0.74 -15.93
CA GLN A 57 -4.89 -1.74 -14.97
C GLN A 57 -3.96 -1.17 -13.90
N VAL A 58 -3.94 -1.87 -12.77
CA VAL A 58 -2.93 -1.75 -11.72
C VAL A 58 -2.19 -3.08 -11.63
N VAL A 59 -0.87 -3.05 -11.72
CA VAL A 59 -0.01 -4.23 -11.64
C VAL A 59 0.94 -4.10 -10.47
N TRP A 60 0.94 -5.08 -9.57
CA TRP A 60 2.00 -5.24 -8.57
C TRP A 60 3.09 -6.14 -9.14
N THR A 61 4.23 -5.54 -9.51
CA THR A 61 5.30 -6.19 -10.29
C THR A 61 6.31 -6.93 -9.43
N ARG A 62 6.49 -6.51 -8.18
CA ARG A 62 7.37 -7.18 -7.21
C ARG A 62 6.96 -6.84 -5.79
N PHE A 63 7.32 -7.73 -4.89
CA PHE A 63 7.04 -7.66 -3.46
C PHE A 63 8.36 -7.55 -2.68
N GLY A 64 8.31 -6.87 -1.56
CA GLY A 64 9.43 -6.72 -0.65
C GLY A 64 8.96 -6.31 0.74
N TYR A 65 9.89 -5.98 1.61
CA TYR A 65 9.60 -5.43 2.93
C TYR A 65 10.37 -4.15 3.18
N ALA A 66 9.78 -3.26 3.97
CA ALA A 66 10.40 -2.02 4.39
C ALA A 66 11.66 -2.30 5.20
N PHE A 67 12.75 -1.62 4.85
CA PHE A 67 14.05 -1.73 5.54
C PHE A 67 14.41 -0.46 6.30
N ASN A 68 14.01 0.71 5.78
CA ASN A 68 14.30 1.99 6.40
C ASN A 68 13.15 2.99 6.19
N HIS A 69 13.05 3.98 7.08
CA HIS A 69 12.02 5.02 7.03
C HIS A 69 12.57 6.39 7.44
N ILE A 70 11.96 7.46 6.91
CA ILE A 70 12.18 8.85 7.32
C ILE A 70 10.80 9.48 7.54
N HIS A 71 10.51 9.95 8.76
CA HIS A 71 9.19 10.50 9.12
C HIS A 71 8.03 9.58 8.68
N ASP A 72 8.13 8.29 9.01
CA ASP A 72 7.15 7.24 8.67
C ASP A 72 6.97 6.94 7.17
N VAL A 73 7.76 7.56 6.30
CA VAL A 73 7.84 7.23 4.88
C VAL A 73 8.93 6.20 4.66
N VAL A 74 8.58 5.05 4.09
CA VAL A 74 9.56 4.02 3.72
C VAL A 74 10.52 4.57 2.67
N THR A 75 11.82 4.52 2.96
CA THR A 75 12.89 5.04 2.08
C THR A 75 13.73 3.95 1.46
N SER A 76 13.63 2.71 1.95
CA SER A 76 14.37 1.57 1.42
C SER A 76 13.54 0.30 1.57
N VAL A 77 13.61 -0.54 0.54
CA VAL A 77 12.88 -1.81 0.45
C VAL A 77 13.86 -2.92 0.13
N VAL A 78 13.79 -4.02 0.85
CA VAL A 78 14.42 -5.28 0.44
C VAL A 78 13.42 -6.05 -0.40
N TRP A 79 13.73 -6.18 -1.70
CA TRP A 79 12.89 -6.88 -2.66
C TRP A 79 13.11 -8.38 -2.58
N GLU A 80 12.03 -9.16 -2.68
CA GLU A 80 12.12 -10.60 -2.89
C GLU A 80 12.74 -10.87 -4.26
N THR A 81 13.70 -11.79 -4.29
CA THR A 81 14.46 -12.13 -5.51
C THR A 81 14.07 -13.50 -6.06
N SER A 82 13.23 -14.24 -5.33
CA SER A 82 12.71 -15.51 -5.79
C SER A 82 11.95 -15.34 -7.12
N PRO A 83 12.26 -16.13 -8.14
CA PRO A 83 11.53 -16.14 -9.41
C PRO A 83 10.09 -16.64 -9.26
N SER A 84 9.71 -17.19 -8.09
CA SER A 84 8.33 -17.58 -7.78
C SER A 84 7.46 -16.42 -7.29
N THR A 85 8.01 -15.21 -7.15
CA THR A 85 7.26 -14.05 -6.70
C THR A 85 6.18 -13.69 -7.73
N PRO A 86 4.90 -13.61 -7.32
CA PRO A 86 3.81 -13.40 -8.26
C PRO A 86 3.82 -11.98 -8.82
N HIS A 87 3.28 -11.85 -10.02
CA HIS A 87 2.81 -10.58 -10.56
C HIS A 87 1.29 -10.57 -10.45
N LEU A 88 0.72 -9.59 -9.77
CA LEU A 88 -0.73 -9.47 -9.61
C LEU A 88 -1.24 -8.32 -10.47
N SER A 89 -2.24 -8.57 -11.30
CA SER A 89 -2.89 -7.55 -12.12
C SER A 89 -4.36 -7.41 -11.73
N PHE A 90 -4.81 -6.16 -11.66
CA PHE A 90 -6.16 -5.78 -11.29
C PHE A 90 -6.70 -4.78 -12.32
N PRO A 91 -7.98 -4.88 -12.74
CA PRO A 91 -8.63 -3.81 -13.46
C PRO A 91 -8.62 -2.52 -12.64
N LEU A 92 -8.26 -1.39 -13.24
CA LEU A 92 -8.14 -0.11 -12.56
C LEU A 92 -9.43 0.26 -11.82
N SER A 93 -10.59 0.09 -12.47
CA SER A 93 -11.90 0.38 -11.89
C SER A 93 -12.20 -0.44 -10.63
N GLU A 94 -11.83 -1.73 -10.64
CA GLU A 94 -12.03 -2.62 -9.48
C GLU A 94 -11.07 -2.27 -8.35
N PHE A 95 -9.83 -1.90 -8.67
CA PHE A 95 -8.85 -1.45 -7.69
C PHE A 95 -9.27 -0.15 -7.02
N GLU A 96 -9.73 0.84 -7.80
CA GLU A 96 -10.26 2.11 -7.28
C GLU A 96 -11.48 1.90 -6.40
N LYS A 97 -12.38 0.98 -6.81
CA LYS A 97 -13.53 0.61 -5.98
C LYS A 97 -13.07 0.01 -4.65
N ALA A 98 -12.18 -0.97 -4.67
CA ALA A 98 -11.65 -1.61 -3.46
C ALA A 98 -10.94 -0.59 -2.53
N TYR A 99 -10.17 0.34 -3.10
CA TYR A 99 -9.54 1.43 -2.36
C TYR A 99 -10.57 2.31 -1.63
N ASN A 100 -11.64 2.72 -2.32
CA ASN A 100 -12.68 3.56 -1.73
C ASN A 100 -13.48 2.80 -0.66
N ASP A 101 -13.85 1.55 -0.94
CA ASP A 101 -14.55 0.68 0.01
C ASP A 101 -13.72 0.52 1.31
N LEU A 102 -12.41 0.35 1.20
CA LEU A 102 -11.52 0.22 2.36
C LEU A 102 -11.47 1.52 3.20
N LYS A 103 -11.43 2.69 2.56
CA LYS A 103 -11.50 3.98 3.27
C LYS A 103 -12.80 4.19 4.01
N GLU A 104 -13.92 3.75 3.45
CA GLU A 104 -15.20 3.80 4.15
C GLU A 104 -15.23 2.88 5.37
N LEU A 105 -14.63 1.69 5.26
CA LEU A 105 -14.51 0.75 6.38
C LEU A 105 -13.63 1.32 7.49
N ASP A 106 -12.49 1.93 7.15
CA ASP A 106 -11.57 2.59 8.10
C ASP A 106 -12.27 3.71 8.88
N LYS A 107 -13.05 4.54 8.18
CA LYS A 107 -13.87 5.59 8.79
C LYS A 107 -14.91 5.01 9.75
N LYS A 108 -15.68 4.00 9.31
CA LYS A 108 -16.70 3.34 10.14
C LYS A 108 -16.09 2.67 11.37
N TRP A 109 -14.91 2.05 11.23
CA TRP A 109 -14.19 1.47 12.35
C TRP A 109 -13.86 2.56 13.36
N SER A 110 -13.25 3.66 12.94
CA SER A 110 -12.86 4.77 13.80
C SER A 110 -14.05 5.43 14.52
N GLU A 111 -15.22 5.52 13.88
CA GLU A 111 -16.44 6.10 14.48
C GLU A 111 -17.13 5.18 15.51
N ASN A 112 -16.96 3.85 15.42
CA ASN A 112 -17.59 2.89 16.33
C ASN A 112 -16.82 2.66 17.65
N PHE A 113 -15.65 3.27 17.81
CA PHE A 113 -14.81 3.20 19.02
C PHE A 113 -14.80 4.50 19.85
N ILE A 114 -15.72 5.44 19.57
CA ILE A 114 -16.00 6.63 20.42
C ILE A 114 -17.26 6.38 21.26
#